data_AF-A0A6I8MI60-F1
#
_entry.id   AF-A0A6I8MI60-F1
#
_cell.length_a   1.000
_cell.length_b   1.000
_cell.length_c   1.000
_cell.angle_alpha   90.00
_cell.angle_beta   90.00
_cell.angle_gamma   90.00
#
_symmetry.space_group_name_H-M   'P 1'
#
loop_
_entity.id
_entity.type
_entity.pdbx_description
1 polymer ?
#
loop_
_entity_poly.entity_id
_entity_poly.type
_entity_poly.pdbx_seq_one_letter_code
_entity_poly.pdbx_strand_id
1 'polypeptide(L)'
;MLEMFIYPVSGVMRLWHYIFADLFGVSQSQAWVASLFALVVTVRSIIAPFSWMQFKSGRFAIMMRPKIKRLKEEYAERTDKESILEQERRQKEIQEEYGYSMAAGCVPALIQVPVFLGLYQVLLRMARPKEGLDATVHEPIGLLTSDNVRSFLDTRFFGVPLPAYNSMSPEQLAHLGTDQPTIHAFVLPLIIAACVFTTINMIVSTLRTRYSIDHDSEFAVSTYRFLIVMVLVAPIGLLQAGLFGPIPAAICLYWVANNLWTLLQNNGMFLALRWKYPYDNDHRAFQAERRAQRAERVVLKKSRKKALRRLRNRSLIQPWKIAELRQQARTIKNEVREEKEAEKARKKAIREKRREAENEINNEKNAERLEKITRHVEKYKKKKAAKKGLDPKSNNQQEEQTTTEPQDPEQSSTTPPSDSDDNPQDHHPEKPSTD
;
A
#
# COMPACT_ATOMS: atom_id res chain seq x y z
N MET A 1 -13.72 16.19 4.87
CA MET A 1 -13.06 14.95 5.34
C MET A 1 -11.71 15.19 6.03
N LEU A 2 -10.78 15.98 5.46
CA LEU A 2 -9.47 16.23 6.11
C LEU A 2 -9.56 17.05 7.41
N GLU A 3 -10.59 17.89 7.58
CA GLU A 3 -10.82 18.67 8.81
C GLU A 3 -10.87 17.80 10.08
N MET A 4 -11.40 16.57 9.99
CA MET A 4 -11.41 15.62 11.12
C MET A 4 -10.02 15.30 11.65
N PHE A 5 -8.98 15.36 10.79
CA PHE A 5 -7.59 15.11 11.18
C PHE A 5 -6.83 16.39 11.54
N ILE A 6 -7.26 17.54 11.03
CA ILE A 6 -6.66 18.85 11.32
C ILE A 6 -6.88 19.25 12.78
N TYR A 7 -8.08 19.03 13.34
CA TYR A 7 -8.40 19.41 14.72
C TYR A 7 -7.53 18.71 15.79
N PRO A 8 -7.37 17.38 15.78
CA PRO A 8 -6.51 16.71 16.74
C PRO A 8 -5.03 17.12 16.60
N VAL A 9 -4.54 17.24 15.36
CA VAL A 9 -3.15 17.61 15.10
C VAL A 9 -2.85 19.03 15.57
N SER A 10 -3.71 20.00 15.22
CA SER A 10 -3.57 21.38 15.68
C SER A 10 -3.67 21.50 17.20
N GLY A 11 -4.51 20.70 17.85
CA GLY A 11 -4.56 20.59 19.30
C GLY A 11 -3.26 20.10 19.93
N VAL A 12 -2.67 19.02 19.39
CA VAL A 12 -1.37 18.50 19.86
C VAL A 12 -0.27 19.53 19.63
N MET A 13 -0.28 20.23 18.48
CA MET A 13 0.68 21.28 18.17
C MET A 13 0.59 22.44 19.18
N ARG A 14 -0.62 22.93 19.46
CA ARG A 14 -0.87 23.98 20.45
C ARG A 14 -0.48 23.54 21.86
N LEU A 15 -0.78 22.30 22.24
CA LEU A 15 -0.43 21.73 23.53
C LEU A 15 1.09 21.75 23.75
N TRP A 16 1.86 21.25 22.79
CA TRP A 16 3.32 21.26 22.91
C TRP A 16 3.89 22.67 22.92
N HIS A 17 3.32 23.58 22.13
CA HIS A 17 3.76 24.97 22.14
C HIS A 17 3.53 25.62 23.50
N TYR A 18 2.35 25.46 24.08
CA TYR A 18 2.04 25.91 25.44
C TYR A 18 2.99 25.31 26.48
N ILE A 19 3.26 24.01 26.39
CA ILE A 19 4.21 23.34 27.29
C ILE A 19 5.62 23.95 27.17
N PHE A 20 6.13 24.17 25.96
CA PHE A 20 7.48 24.73 25.81
C PHE A 20 7.56 26.22 26.14
N ALA A 21 6.60 27.02 25.66
CA ALA A 21 6.60 28.46 25.83
C ALA A 21 6.23 28.87 27.26
N ASP A 22 5.08 28.38 27.77
CA ASP A 22 4.51 28.86 29.02
C ASP A 22 4.96 28.05 30.23
N LEU A 23 5.11 26.72 30.10
CA LEU A 23 5.53 25.86 31.22
C LEU A 23 7.06 25.80 31.37
N PHE A 24 7.82 25.67 30.27
CA PHE A 24 9.28 25.62 30.30
C PHE A 24 9.96 26.99 30.09
N GLY A 25 9.20 28.06 29.79
CA GLY A 25 9.75 29.41 29.61
C GLY A 25 10.67 29.56 28.40
N VAL A 26 10.57 28.67 27.41
CA VAL A 26 11.39 28.70 26.20
C VAL A 26 10.90 29.84 25.29
N SER A 27 11.80 30.46 24.54
CA SER A 27 11.42 31.51 23.59
C SER A 27 10.35 31.01 22.60
N GLN A 28 9.42 31.89 22.21
CA GLN A 28 8.31 31.57 21.29
C GLN A 28 8.78 30.82 20.04
N SER A 29 9.87 31.30 19.42
CA SER A 29 10.47 30.68 18.24
C SER A 29 10.97 29.25 18.48
N GLN A 30 11.72 29.04 19.57
CA GLN A 30 12.23 27.72 19.92
C GLN A 30 11.11 26.77 20.34
N ALA A 31 10.07 27.28 21.01
CA ALA A 31 8.89 26.52 21.39
C ALA A 31 8.15 25.99 20.16
N TRP A 32 7.95 26.81 19.12
CA TRP A 32 7.35 26.35 17.85
C TRP A 32 8.19 25.27 17.17
N VAL A 33 9.51 25.47 17.07
CA VAL A 33 10.41 24.48 16.47
C VAL A 33 10.37 23.16 17.25
N ALA A 34 10.50 23.20 18.58
CA ALA A 34 10.42 22.02 19.44
C ALA A 34 9.06 21.31 19.32
N SER A 35 7.98 22.08 19.19
CA SER A 35 6.62 21.55 19.00
C SER A 35 6.46 20.77 17.70
N LEU A 36 7.15 21.17 16.62
CA LEU A 36 7.16 20.40 15.36
C LEU A 36 7.71 18.98 15.58
N PHE A 37 8.84 18.86 16.30
CA PHE A 37 9.43 17.56 16.61
C PHE A 37 8.55 16.75 17.56
N ALA A 38 8.03 17.38 18.62
CA ALA A 38 7.19 16.73 19.62
C ALA A 38 5.85 16.26 19.03
N LEU A 39 5.27 17.01 18.09
CA LEU A 39 4.08 16.62 17.33
C LEU A 39 4.31 15.29 16.59
N VAL A 40 5.43 15.18 15.85
CA VAL A 40 5.77 13.95 15.11
C VAL A 40 5.89 12.77 16.05
N VAL A 41 6.66 12.93 17.13
CA VAL A 41 6.88 11.87 18.14
C VAL A 41 5.56 11.44 18.77
N THR A 42 4.71 12.39 19.16
CA THR A 42 3.44 12.12 19.84
C THR A 42 2.47 11.37 18.93
N VAL A 43 2.18 11.92 17.74
CA VAL A 43 1.24 11.32 16.81
C VAL A 43 1.69 9.92 16.40
N ARG A 44 2.99 9.74 16.17
CA ARG A 44 3.52 8.43 15.78
C ARG A 44 3.59 7.44 16.92
N SER A 45 3.77 7.89 18.16
CA SER A 45 3.70 7.04 19.34
C SER A 45 2.28 6.53 19.58
N ILE A 46 1.27 7.38 19.39
CA ILE A 46 -0.15 6.98 19.49
C ILE A 46 -0.49 5.92 18.44
N ILE A 47 0.03 6.04 17.22
CA ILE A 47 -0.24 5.11 16.12
C ILE A 47 0.67 3.85 16.17
N ALA A 48 1.74 3.87 16.98
CA ALA A 48 2.73 2.79 17.05
C ALA A 48 2.14 1.39 17.32
N PRO A 49 1.08 1.20 18.13
CA PRO A 49 0.44 -0.13 18.29
C PRO A 49 -0.11 -0.69 16.98
N PHE A 50 -0.69 0.15 16.12
CA PHE A 50 -1.19 -0.27 14.81
C PHE A 50 -0.04 -0.65 13.87
N SER A 51 1.05 0.12 13.88
CA SER A 51 2.27 -0.24 13.14
C SER A 51 2.84 -1.57 13.64
N TRP A 52 2.83 -1.81 14.96
CA TRP A 52 3.27 -3.09 15.52
C TRP A 52 2.42 -4.27 15.01
N MET A 53 1.09 -4.10 14.91
CA MET A 53 0.22 -5.12 14.32
C MET A 53 0.60 -5.41 12.86
N GLN A 54 0.94 -4.38 12.07
CA GLN A 54 1.40 -4.54 10.69
C GLN A 54 2.66 -5.41 10.61
N PHE A 55 3.63 -5.06 11.45
CA PHE A 55 4.94 -5.71 11.52
C PHE A 55 4.80 -7.16 11.97
N LYS A 56 3.97 -7.43 12.99
CA LYS A 56 3.64 -8.77 13.47
C LYS A 56 2.96 -9.60 12.37
N SER A 57 1.96 -9.05 11.68
CA SER A 57 1.27 -9.75 10.58
C SER A 57 2.25 -10.10 9.45
N GLY A 58 3.11 -9.15 9.04
CA GLY A 58 4.16 -9.41 8.05
C GLY A 58 5.15 -10.49 8.49
N ARG A 59 5.51 -10.53 9.78
CA ARG A 59 6.39 -11.56 10.35
C ARG A 59 5.76 -12.96 10.25
N PHE A 60 4.50 -13.08 10.63
CA PHE A 60 3.75 -14.35 10.59
C PHE A 60 3.49 -14.82 9.17
N ALA A 61 3.20 -13.89 8.25
CA ALA A 61 3.11 -14.20 6.82
C ALA A 61 4.38 -14.85 6.27
N ILE A 62 5.56 -14.48 6.79
CA ILE A 62 6.84 -15.07 6.35
C ILE A 62 7.02 -16.47 6.94
N MET A 63 6.71 -16.66 8.22
CA MET A 63 6.85 -17.95 8.91
C MET A 63 5.86 -19.01 8.43
N MET A 64 4.68 -18.59 7.96
CA MET A 64 3.63 -19.47 7.45
C MET A 64 3.90 -20.00 6.03
N ARG A 65 4.71 -19.31 5.23
CA ARG A 65 4.99 -19.67 3.83
C ARG A 65 5.45 -21.11 3.61
N PRO A 66 6.36 -21.70 4.40
CA PRO A 66 6.76 -23.09 4.26
C PRO A 66 5.58 -24.05 4.37
N LYS A 67 4.76 -23.91 5.42
CA LYS A 67 3.55 -24.71 5.66
C LYS A 67 2.55 -24.58 4.50
N ILE A 68 2.27 -23.35 4.06
CA ILE A 68 1.38 -23.11 2.90
C ILE A 68 1.96 -23.73 1.63
N LYS A 69 3.28 -23.65 1.40
CA LYS A 69 3.88 -24.22 0.20
C LYS A 69 3.81 -25.74 0.20
N ARG A 70 4.10 -26.41 1.33
CA ARG A 70 3.93 -27.86 1.46
C ARG A 70 2.50 -28.29 1.24
N LEU A 71 1.53 -27.57 1.82
CA LEU A 71 0.10 -27.84 1.58
C LEU A 71 -0.23 -27.69 0.09
N LYS A 72 0.27 -26.65 -0.58
CA LYS A 72 0.06 -26.48 -2.03
C LYS A 72 0.72 -27.58 -2.86
N GLU A 73 1.85 -28.12 -2.43
CA GLU A 73 2.55 -29.22 -3.10
C GLU A 73 1.81 -30.56 -2.89
N GLU A 74 1.33 -30.85 -1.69
CA GLU A 74 0.53 -32.06 -1.36
C GLU A 74 -0.76 -32.15 -2.20
N TYR A 75 -1.38 -31.00 -2.46
CA TYR A 75 -2.62 -30.88 -3.23
C TYR A 75 -2.38 -30.46 -4.69
N ALA A 76 -1.13 -30.34 -5.15
CA ALA A 76 -0.82 -29.79 -6.48
C ALA A 76 -1.42 -30.61 -7.63
N GLU A 77 -1.57 -31.92 -7.44
CA GLU A 77 -2.08 -32.85 -8.45
C GLU A 77 -3.54 -33.24 -8.23
N ARG A 78 -4.14 -32.81 -7.11
CA ARG A 78 -5.52 -33.12 -6.74
C ARG A 78 -6.46 -32.08 -7.34
N THR A 79 -7.43 -32.53 -8.13
CA THR A 79 -8.37 -31.65 -8.86
C THR A 79 -9.82 -31.87 -8.45
N ASP A 80 -10.08 -32.83 -7.57
CA ASP A 80 -11.40 -33.11 -7.04
C ASP A 80 -11.88 -32.04 -6.07
N LYS A 81 -13.21 -31.85 -6.01
CA LYS A 81 -13.86 -30.81 -5.19
C LYS A 81 -13.50 -30.95 -3.71
N GLU A 82 -13.56 -32.18 -3.18
CA GLU A 82 -13.29 -32.47 -1.77
C GLU A 82 -11.86 -32.07 -1.41
N SER A 83 -10.88 -32.42 -2.24
CA SER A 83 -9.49 -32.00 -2.04
C SER A 83 -9.31 -30.49 -2.10
N ILE A 84 -10.02 -29.77 -2.98
CA ILE A 84 -9.95 -28.30 -3.04
C ILE A 84 -10.53 -27.68 -1.76
N LEU A 85 -11.69 -28.14 -1.32
CA LEU A 85 -12.32 -27.67 -0.08
C LEU A 85 -11.45 -27.99 1.15
N GLU A 86 -10.85 -29.18 1.20
CA GLU A 86 -9.94 -29.57 2.27
C GLU A 86 -8.66 -28.73 2.26
N GLN A 87 -8.10 -28.44 1.08
CA GLN A 87 -6.98 -27.52 0.93
C GLN A 87 -7.32 -26.12 1.46
N GLU A 88 -8.49 -25.58 1.10
CA GLU A 88 -8.96 -24.29 1.61
C GLU A 88 -9.12 -24.29 3.14
N ARG A 89 -9.68 -25.37 3.70
CA ARG A 89 -9.88 -25.55 5.14
C ARG A 89 -8.55 -25.59 5.89
N ARG A 90 -7.63 -26.48 5.50
CA ARG A 90 -6.29 -26.57 6.08
C ARG A 90 -5.50 -25.27 5.93
N GLN A 91 -5.65 -24.58 4.80
CA GLN A 91 -4.99 -23.29 4.60
C GLN A 91 -5.53 -22.21 5.55
N LYS A 92 -6.83 -22.25 5.91
CA LYS A 92 -7.41 -21.36 6.93
C LYS A 92 -6.95 -21.73 8.33
N GLU A 93 -6.94 -23.01 8.67
CA GLU A 93 -6.43 -23.50 9.96
C GLU A 93 -4.99 -23.06 10.20
N ILE A 94 -4.13 -23.19 9.18
CA ILE A 94 -2.76 -22.67 9.25
C ILE A 94 -2.77 -21.16 9.49
N GLN A 95 -3.60 -20.37 8.79
CA GLN A 95 -3.65 -18.92 9.03
C GLN A 95 -4.12 -18.56 10.46
N GLU A 96 -5.10 -19.30 10.97
CA GLU A 96 -5.65 -19.13 12.32
C GLU A 96 -4.65 -19.53 13.41
N GLU A 97 -3.86 -20.60 13.20
CA GLU A 97 -2.77 -21.03 14.10
C GLU A 97 -1.76 -19.88 14.31
N TYR A 98 -1.43 -19.14 13.25
CA TYR A 98 -0.54 -17.98 13.35
C TYR A 98 -1.28 -16.68 13.74
N GLY A 99 -2.60 -16.70 13.92
CA GLY A 99 -3.40 -15.48 14.16
C GLY A 99 -3.24 -14.45 13.04
N TYR A 100 -3.04 -14.91 11.81
CA TYR A 100 -2.82 -14.06 10.65
C TYR A 100 -4.15 -13.54 10.11
N SER A 101 -4.27 -12.22 9.96
CA SER A 101 -5.40 -11.60 9.27
C SER A 101 -4.90 -10.66 8.18
N MET A 102 -5.56 -10.71 7.01
CA MET A 102 -5.23 -9.85 5.87
C MET A 102 -5.51 -8.37 6.17
N ALA A 103 -6.56 -8.09 6.96
CA ALA A 103 -6.93 -6.74 7.39
C ALA A 103 -5.84 -6.08 8.26
N ALA A 104 -5.17 -6.85 9.13
CA ALA A 104 -4.10 -6.30 9.97
C ALA A 104 -2.91 -5.74 9.17
N GLY A 105 -2.74 -6.15 7.91
CA GLY A 105 -1.69 -5.64 7.03
C GLY A 105 -2.00 -4.28 6.38
N CYS A 106 -3.27 -3.99 6.07
CA CYS A 106 -3.68 -2.80 5.32
C CYS A 106 -4.28 -1.68 6.18
N VAL A 107 -4.87 -2.01 7.34
CA VAL A 107 -5.42 -1.03 8.30
C VAL A 107 -4.45 0.09 8.67
N PRO A 108 -3.16 -0.18 8.92
CA PRO A 108 -2.21 0.87 9.31
C PRO A 108 -2.02 1.92 8.20
N ALA A 109 -1.96 1.51 6.94
CA ALA A 109 -1.86 2.44 5.82
C ALA A 109 -3.11 3.32 5.69
N LEU A 110 -4.30 2.75 5.92
CA LEU A 110 -5.57 3.47 5.88
C LEU A 110 -5.68 4.55 6.97
N ILE A 111 -5.12 4.32 8.15
CA ILE A 111 -5.10 5.32 9.24
C ILE A 111 -3.94 6.31 9.03
N GLN A 112 -2.79 5.83 8.56
CA GLN A 112 -1.57 6.62 8.47
C GLN A 112 -1.61 7.68 7.36
N VAL A 113 -2.20 7.38 6.20
CA VAL A 113 -2.28 8.35 5.09
C VAL A 113 -3.11 9.59 5.46
N PRO A 114 -4.35 9.46 5.98
CA PRO A 114 -5.14 10.62 6.40
C PRO A 114 -4.48 11.44 7.52
N VAL A 115 -3.85 10.79 8.50
CA VAL A 115 -3.15 11.49 9.59
C VAL A 115 -1.94 12.26 9.06
N PHE A 116 -1.16 11.67 8.15
CA PHE A 116 -0.06 12.36 7.48
C PHE A 116 -0.55 13.58 6.70
N LEU A 117 -1.65 13.44 5.95
CA LEU A 117 -2.25 14.55 5.20
C LEU A 117 -2.76 15.65 6.13
N GLY A 118 -3.38 15.29 7.27
CA GLY A 118 -3.80 16.26 8.29
C GLY A 118 -2.64 17.05 8.88
N LEU A 119 -1.55 16.36 9.25
CA LEU A 119 -0.33 16.99 9.75
C LEU A 119 0.29 17.93 8.71
N TYR A 120 0.48 17.43 7.48
CA TYR A 120 1.02 18.22 6.39
C TYR A 120 0.17 19.46 6.11
N GLN A 121 -1.16 19.33 6.12
CA GLN A 121 -2.08 20.44 5.91
C GLN A 121 -2.03 21.48 7.03
N VAL A 122 -1.93 21.06 8.30
CA VAL A 122 -1.77 22.01 9.41
C VAL A 122 -0.50 22.84 9.22
N LEU A 123 0.64 22.18 8.98
CA LEU A 123 1.92 22.89 8.80
C LEU A 123 1.92 23.76 7.55
N LEU A 124 1.35 23.28 6.45
CA LEU A 124 1.27 24.04 5.20
C LEU A 124 0.38 25.27 5.35
N ARG A 125 -0.79 25.17 5.98
CA ARG A 125 -1.69 26.31 6.21
C ARG A 125 -1.09 27.32 7.19
N MET A 126 -0.37 26.86 8.21
CA MET A 126 0.33 27.75 9.14
C MET A 126 1.46 28.50 8.46
N ALA A 127 2.22 27.83 7.60
CA ALA A 127 3.36 28.44 6.91
C ALA A 127 2.97 29.22 5.64
N ARG A 128 1.79 28.95 5.08
CA ARG A 128 1.23 29.59 3.88
C ARG A 128 -0.27 29.86 4.08
N PRO A 129 -0.61 30.84 4.93
CA PRO A 129 -2.00 31.28 5.10
C PRO A 129 -2.56 31.77 3.75
N LYS A 130 -3.85 31.52 3.50
CA LYS A 130 -4.51 31.90 2.24
C LYS A 130 -4.69 33.41 2.12
N GLU A 131 -4.82 34.07 3.27
CA GLU A 131 -5.03 35.50 3.41
C GLU A 131 -3.75 36.30 3.10
N GLY A 132 -2.62 35.62 2.92
CA GLY A 132 -1.30 36.21 2.77
C GLY A 132 -0.52 36.27 4.07
N LEU A 133 0.79 36.49 3.96
CA LEU A 133 1.71 36.56 5.11
C LEU A 133 1.45 37.80 5.99
N ASP A 134 0.79 38.82 5.44
CA ASP A 134 0.63 40.15 6.07
C ASP A 134 -0.75 40.40 6.67
N ALA A 135 -1.63 39.42 6.54
CA ALA A 135 -2.97 39.55 7.08
C ALA A 135 -2.91 39.72 8.61
N THR A 136 -3.58 40.75 9.13
CA THR A 136 -3.65 40.97 10.58
C THR A 136 -4.50 39.92 11.27
N VAL A 137 -5.43 39.28 10.55
CA VAL A 137 -6.27 38.18 11.04
C VAL A 137 -6.12 37.00 10.09
N HIS A 138 -5.73 35.85 10.64
CA HIS A 138 -5.62 34.60 9.91
C HIS A 138 -6.78 33.66 10.26
N GLU A 139 -7.24 32.88 9.28
CA GLU A 139 -8.23 31.83 9.53
C GLU A 139 -7.71 30.83 10.60
N PRO A 140 -8.50 30.51 11.64
CA PRO A 140 -8.12 29.50 12.61
C PRO A 140 -7.89 28.13 11.96
N ILE A 141 -6.82 27.45 12.36
CA ILE A 141 -6.46 26.12 11.84
C ILE A 141 -6.80 25.09 12.91
N GLY A 142 -8.03 24.59 12.89
CA GLY A 142 -8.54 23.69 13.93
C GLY A 142 -8.56 24.38 15.29
N LEU A 143 -7.71 23.92 16.24
CA LEU A 143 -7.61 24.48 17.59
C LEU A 143 -6.55 25.59 17.73
N LEU A 144 -5.81 25.90 16.65
CA LEU A 144 -4.86 27.00 16.60
C LEU A 144 -5.61 28.30 16.28
N THR A 145 -5.47 29.29 17.17
CA THR A 145 -6.07 30.61 17.00
C THR A 145 -5.27 31.47 16.02
N SER A 146 -5.85 32.59 15.56
CA SER A 146 -5.14 33.56 14.71
C SER A 146 -3.82 34.03 15.35
N ASP A 147 -3.78 34.20 16.67
CA ASP A 147 -2.56 34.62 17.38
C ASP A 147 -1.48 33.54 17.37
N ASN A 148 -1.88 32.26 17.45
CA ASN A 148 -0.93 31.15 17.35
C ASN A 148 -0.34 31.07 15.94
N VAL A 149 -1.15 31.28 14.91
CA VAL A 149 -0.68 31.33 13.52
C VAL A 149 0.28 32.50 13.32
N ARG A 150 -0.03 33.69 13.84
CA ARG A 150 0.85 34.86 13.78
C ARG A 150 2.18 34.62 14.50
N SER A 151 2.14 34.13 15.74
CA SER A 151 3.34 33.76 16.52
C SER A 151 4.21 32.73 15.79
N PHE A 152 3.60 31.79 15.06
CA PHE A 152 4.33 30.84 14.22
C PHE A 152 4.98 31.51 13.00
N LEU A 153 4.28 32.40 12.29
CA LEU A 153 4.83 33.14 11.14
C LEU A 153 6.01 34.04 11.53
N ASP A 154 5.97 34.59 12.74
CA ASP A 154 7.05 35.41 13.32
C ASP A 154 8.26 34.56 13.73
N THR A 155 8.14 33.24 13.79
CA THR A 155 9.23 32.36 14.24
C THR A 155 10.43 32.42 13.31
N ARG A 156 11.59 32.74 13.90
CA ARG A 156 12.90 32.69 13.26
C ARG A 156 13.74 31.59 13.88
N PHE A 157 14.32 30.74 13.05
CA PHE A 157 15.24 29.67 13.48
C PHE A 157 16.56 29.82 12.74
N PHE A 158 17.65 30.03 13.48
CA PHE A 158 18.95 30.44 12.93
C PHE A 158 18.87 31.68 12.01
N GLY A 159 18.01 32.65 12.37
CA GLY A 159 17.77 33.85 11.57
C GLY A 159 16.83 33.66 10.38
N VAL A 160 16.41 32.42 10.08
CA VAL A 160 15.54 32.12 8.94
C VAL A 160 14.07 32.04 9.37
N PRO A 161 13.15 32.75 8.69
CA PRO A 161 11.72 32.60 8.88
C PRO A 161 11.24 31.18 8.54
N LEU A 162 10.53 30.54 9.46
CA LEU A 162 9.92 29.23 9.20
C LEU A 162 8.92 29.17 8.01
N PRO A 163 8.14 30.22 7.69
CA PRO A 163 7.29 30.19 6.50
C PRO A 163 8.05 30.34 5.18
N ALA A 164 9.31 30.79 5.21
CA ALA A 164 10.08 31.01 3.99
C ALA A 164 10.42 29.70 3.27
N TYR A 165 10.48 29.75 1.94
CA TYR A 165 10.88 28.61 1.09
C TYR A 165 11.78 29.04 -0.07
N ASN A 166 12.56 28.10 -0.61
CA ASN A 166 13.63 28.39 -1.55
C ASN A 166 13.15 28.93 -2.92
N SER A 167 11.93 28.59 -3.33
CA SER A 167 11.33 29.03 -4.60
C SER A 167 10.49 30.32 -4.49
N MET A 168 10.56 31.06 -3.37
CA MET A 168 9.89 32.38 -3.24
C MET A 168 10.56 33.41 -4.13
N SER A 169 9.82 34.44 -4.57
CA SER A 169 10.42 35.56 -5.28
C SER A 169 11.33 36.37 -4.33
N PRO A 170 12.37 37.05 -4.85
CA PRO A 170 13.24 37.89 -4.02
C PRO A 170 12.49 38.95 -3.20
N GLU A 171 11.40 39.49 -3.75
CA GLU A 171 10.53 40.47 -3.07
C GLU A 171 9.82 39.86 -1.86
N GLN A 172 9.27 38.65 -1.99
CA GLN A 172 8.62 37.94 -0.89
C GLN A 172 9.60 37.57 0.23
N LEU A 173 10.84 37.23 -0.15
CA LEU A 173 11.90 36.94 0.82
C LEU A 173 12.33 38.20 1.59
N ALA A 174 12.53 39.30 0.87
CA ALA A 174 12.86 40.59 1.47
C ALA A 174 11.77 41.02 2.47
N HIS A 175 10.51 40.78 2.12
CA HIS A 175 9.37 41.05 3.00
C HIS A 175 9.38 40.22 4.29
N LEU A 176 9.86 38.97 4.23
CA LEU A 176 10.07 38.13 5.40
C LEU A 176 11.36 38.46 6.18
N GLY A 177 12.15 39.42 5.71
CA GLY A 177 13.41 39.84 6.32
C GLY A 177 14.56 38.87 6.06
N THR A 178 14.58 38.20 4.90
CA THR A 178 15.59 37.20 4.53
C THR A 178 15.91 37.26 3.03
N ASP A 179 17.00 36.61 2.62
CA ASP A 179 17.45 36.51 1.23
C ASP A 179 17.53 35.05 0.76
N GLN A 180 17.61 34.87 -0.56
CA GLN A 180 17.64 33.53 -1.17
C GLN A 180 18.87 32.70 -0.76
N PRO A 181 20.11 33.25 -0.75
CA PRO A 181 21.28 32.53 -0.26
C PRO A 181 21.13 32.02 1.19
N THR A 182 20.62 32.85 2.10
CA THR A 182 20.42 32.48 3.51
C THR A 182 19.42 31.33 3.67
N ILE A 183 18.27 31.40 3.00
CA ILE A 183 17.29 30.30 3.03
C ILE A 183 17.86 29.04 2.41
N HIS A 184 18.52 29.15 1.26
CA HIS A 184 19.12 28.02 0.59
C HIS A 184 20.15 27.32 1.49
N ALA A 185 21.03 28.07 2.14
CA ALA A 185 22.02 27.55 3.07
C ALA A 185 21.40 26.85 4.29
N PHE A 186 20.23 27.29 4.75
CA PHE A 186 19.50 26.67 5.84
C PHE A 186 18.72 25.42 5.41
N VAL A 187 18.01 25.48 4.29
CA VAL A 187 17.09 24.44 3.81
C VAL A 187 17.84 23.27 3.15
N LEU A 188 18.90 23.54 2.40
CA LEU A 188 19.69 22.51 1.70
C LEU A 188 20.18 21.37 2.63
N PRO A 189 20.85 21.64 3.77
CA PRO A 189 21.29 20.56 4.66
C PRO A 189 20.12 19.77 5.26
N LEU A 190 18.96 20.39 5.50
CA LEU A 190 17.76 19.69 5.98
C LEU A 190 17.21 18.74 4.90
N ILE A 191 17.14 19.18 3.65
CA ILE A 191 16.70 18.33 2.54
C ILE A 191 17.67 17.17 2.34
N ILE A 192 18.98 17.44 2.36
CA ILE A 192 20.00 16.38 2.26
C ILE A 192 19.83 15.37 3.38
N ALA A 193 19.66 15.82 4.62
CA ALA A 193 19.42 14.93 5.77
C ALA A 193 18.13 14.10 5.57
N ALA A 194 17.04 14.72 5.11
CA ALA A 194 15.79 14.02 4.83
C ALA A 194 15.95 12.98 3.69
N CYS A 195 16.69 13.30 2.63
CA CYS A 195 17.03 12.38 1.55
C CYS A 195 17.87 11.20 2.05
N VAL A 196 18.87 11.45 2.89
CA VAL A 196 19.71 10.42 3.50
C VAL A 196 18.86 9.49 4.37
N PHE A 197 18.04 10.02 5.27
CA PHE A 197 17.17 9.19 6.12
C PHE A 197 16.13 8.41 5.30
N THR A 198 15.55 9.01 4.26
CA THR A 198 14.62 8.32 3.34
C THR A 198 15.33 7.16 2.64
N THR A 199 16.53 7.42 2.11
CA THR A 199 17.34 6.41 1.41
C THR A 199 17.70 5.26 2.34
N ILE A 200 18.16 5.55 3.56
CA ILE A 200 18.49 4.52 4.57
C ILE A 200 17.24 3.70 4.92
N ASN A 201 16.09 4.35 5.17
CA ASN A 201 14.83 3.66 5.43
C ASN A 201 14.48 2.67 4.31
N MET A 202 14.60 3.10 3.05
CA MET A 202 14.28 2.27 1.89
C MET A 202 15.32 1.18 1.64
N ILE A 203 16.61 1.44 1.85
CA ILE A 203 17.67 0.42 1.79
C ILE A 203 17.40 -0.66 2.83
N VAL A 204 17.18 -0.29 4.09
CA VAL A 204 16.90 -1.24 5.18
C VAL A 204 15.64 -2.06 4.89
N SER A 205 14.58 -1.40 4.40
CA SER A 205 13.33 -2.07 3.99
C SER A 205 13.56 -3.05 2.83
N THR A 206 14.33 -2.66 1.81
CA THR A 206 14.64 -3.48 0.64
C THR A 206 15.52 -4.67 1.01
N LEU A 207 16.54 -4.47 1.84
CA LEU A 207 17.40 -5.54 2.36
C LEU A 207 16.60 -6.55 3.17
N ARG A 208 15.65 -6.09 3.99
CA ARG A 208 14.73 -6.97 4.73
C ARG A 208 13.88 -7.79 3.76
N THR A 209 13.28 -7.13 2.78
CA THR A 209 12.41 -7.76 1.77
C THR A 209 13.17 -8.81 0.95
N ARG A 210 14.45 -8.58 0.63
CA ARG A 210 15.31 -9.54 -0.09
C ARG A 210 15.33 -10.93 0.56
N TYR A 211 15.34 -11.00 1.90
CA TYR A 211 15.35 -12.28 2.61
C TYR A 211 13.96 -12.91 2.75
N SER A 212 12.91 -12.09 2.64
CA SER A 212 11.53 -12.51 2.85
C SER A 212 10.70 -12.50 1.56
N ILE A 213 11.30 -12.44 0.38
CA ILE A 213 10.58 -12.40 -0.89
C ILE A 213 10.31 -13.82 -1.38
N ASP A 214 9.09 -14.07 -1.86
CA ASP A 214 8.81 -15.30 -2.60
C ASP A 214 9.11 -15.10 -4.08
N HIS A 215 10.20 -15.70 -4.56
CA HIS A 215 10.58 -15.59 -5.98
C HIS A 215 9.75 -16.46 -6.92
N ASP A 216 8.81 -17.27 -6.41
CA ASP A 216 7.90 -18.02 -7.28
C ASP A 216 6.68 -17.15 -7.67
N SER A 217 6.46 -16.03 -6.97
CA SER A 217 5.44 -15.04 -7.31
C SER A 217 6.03 -13.93 -8.20
N GLU A 218 5.50 -13.81 -9.41
CA GLU A 218 5.89 -12.73 -10.34
C GLU A 218 5.59 -11.34 -9.76
N PHE A 219 4.44 -11.20 -9.09
CA PHE A 219 4.06 -9.98 -8.39
C PHE A 219 5.11 -9.60 -7.34
N ALA A 220 5.50 -10.53 -6.46
CA ALA A 220 6.47 -10.24 -5.41
C ALA A 220 7.84 -9.82 -5.97
N VAL A 221 8.31 -10.48 -7.04
CA VAL A 221 9.56 -10.13 -7.74
C VAL A 221 9.46 -8.76 -8.40
N SER A 222 8.34 -8.46 -9.04
CA SER A 222 8.07 -7.15 -9.65
C SER A 222 8.10 -6.05 -8.60
N THR A 223 7.35 -6.22 -7.50
CA THR A 223 7.33 -5.27 -6.38
C THR A 223 8.73 -5.06 -5.80
N TYR A 224 9.52 -6.12 -5.60
CA TYR A 224 10.88 -5.98 -5.09
C TYR A 224 11.80 -5.19 -6.04
N ARG A 225 11.70 -5.41 -7.37
CA ARG A 225 12.46 -4.61 -8.35
C ARG A 225 12.02 -3.16 -8.33
N PHE A 226 10.72 -2.91 -8.26
CA PHE A 226 10.16 -1.58 -8.11
C PHE A 226 10.71 -0.88 -6.86
N LEU A 227 10.75 -1.56 -5.71
CA LEU A 227 11.34 -1.03 -4.48
C LEU A 227 12.81 -0.63 -4.65
N ILE A 228 13.62 -1.44 -5.35
CA ILE A 228 15.03 -1.11 -5.65
C ILE A 228 15.13 0.18 -6.47
N VAL A 229 14.31 0.33 -7.51
CA VAL A 229 14.31 1.56 -8.34
C VAL A 229 13.89 2.77 -7.50
N MET A 230 12.88 2.61 -6.65
CA MET A 230 12.38 3.68 -5.79
C MET A 230 13.43 4.17 -4.77
N VAL A 231 14.39 3.33 -4.36
CA VAL A 231 15.53 3.78 -3.52
C VAL A 231 16.31 4.91 -4.19
N LEU A 232 16.40 4.92 -5.52
CA LEU A 232 17.09 5.97 -6.28
C LEU A 232 16.16 7.14 -6.61
N VAL A 233 14.91 6.85 -7.00
CA VAL A 233 13.97 7.87 -7.48
C VAL A 233 13.39 8.73 -6.35
N ALA A 234 13.03 8.12 -5.21
CA ALA A 234 12.39 8.82 -4.10
C ALA A 234 13.22 9.99 -3.53
N PRO A 235 14.52 9.85 -3.23
CA PRO A 235 15.32 10.98 -2.73
C PRO A 235 15.50 12.09 -3.78
N ILE A 236 15.50 11.76 -5.08
CA ILE A 236 15.54 12.77 -6.16
C ILE A 236 14.25 13.58 -6.15
N GLY A 237 13.09 12.92 -6.04
CA GLY A 237 11.80 13.61 -5.95
C GLY A 237 11.70 14.50 -4.70
N LEU A 238 12.20 14.04 -3.56
CA LEU A 238 12.25 14.82 -2.33
C LEU A 238 13.17 16.04 -2.46
N LEU A 239 14.35 15.86 -3.07
CA LEU A 239 15.29 16.94 -3.34
C LEU A 239 14.69 18.00 -4.26
N GLN A 240 14.06 17.57 -5.36
CA GLN A 240 13.40 18.46 -6.30
C GLN A 240 12.24 19.23 -5.65
N ALA A 241 11.41 18.54 -4.86
CA ALA A 241 10.30 19.17 -4.15
C ALA A 241 10.76 20.19 -3.11
N GLY A 242 11.85 19.92 -2.38
CA GLY A 242 12.38 20.85 -1.38
C GLY A 242 13.10 22.06 -1.98
N LEU A 243 13.83 21.89 -3.09
CA LEU A 243 14.60 22.98 -3.70
C LEU A 243 13.76 23.86 -4.62
N PHE A 244 12.87 23.27 -5.42
CA PHE A 244 12.13 24.00 -6.45
C PHE A 244 10.64 24.13 -6.13
N GLY A 245 10.14 23.36 -5.15
CA GLY A 245 8.76 23.43 -4.72
C GLY A 245 8.53 24.51 -3.67
N PRO A 246 7.26 24.94 -3.48
CA PRO A 246 6.90 25.94 -2.50
C PRO A 246 6.74 25.30 -1.11
N ILE A 247 7.82 24.69 -0.61
CA ILE A 247 7.89 23.92 0.63
C ILE A 247 8.58 24.77 1.71
N PRO A 248 7.83 25.27 2.71
CA PRO A 248 8.38 26.06 3.82
C PRO A 248 9.45 25.35 4.63
N ALA A 249 10.37 26.12 5.21
CA ALA A 249 11.43 25.64 6.09
C ALA A 249 10.89 24.78 7.25
N ALA A 250 9.72 25.11 7.81
CA ALA A 250 9.04 24.28 8.81
C ALA A 250 8.73 22.86 8.32
N ILE A 251 8.32 22.70 7.05
CA ILE A 251 8.03 21.39 6.46
C ILE A 251 9.33 20.62 6.22
N CYS A 252 10.43 21.28 5.87
CA CYS A 252 11.73 20.63 5.76
C CYS A 252 12.21 20.07 7.11
N LEU A 253 12.06 20.83 8.20
CA LEU A 253 12.32 20.35 9.56
C LEU A 253 11.46 19.12 9.90
N TYR A 254 10.17 19.20 9.56
CA TYR A 254 9.25 18.06 9.71
C TYR A 254 9.72 16.83 8.91
N TRP A 255 10.17 16.99 7.65
CA TRP A 255 10.66 15.87 6.85
C TRP A 255 11.85 15.17 7.49
N VAL A 256 12.80 15.92 8.06
CA VAL A 256 13.93 15.34 8.80
C VAL A 256 13.43 14.57 10.01
N ALA A 257 12.62 15.20 10.87
CA ALA A 257 12.06 14.60 12.07
C ALA A 257 11.27 13.32 11.77
N ASN A 258 10.42 13.39 10.75
CA ASN A 258 9.59 12.29 10.29
C ASN A 258 10.39 11.10 9.78
N ASN A 259 11.39 11.33 8.92
CA ASN A 259 12.20 10.26 8.35
C ASN A 259 13.13 9.63 9.39
N LEU A 260 13.67 10.45 10.30
CA LEU A 260 14.44 9.97 11.45
C LEU A 260 13.57 9.11 12.37
N TRP A 261 12.38 9.57 12.75
CA TRP A 261 11.45 8.78 13.56
C TRP A 261 11.10 7.46 12.87
N THR A 262 10.79 7.50 11.58
CA THR A 262 10.47 6.30 10.78
C THR A 262 11.62 5.30 10.81
N LEU A 263 12.87 5.78 10.73
CA LEU A 263 14.05 4.93 10.83
C LEU A 263 14.15 4.29 12.21
N LEU A 264 14.00 5.07 13.27
CA LEU A 264 14.09 4.57 14.65
C LEU A 264 12.97 3.57 14.95
N GLN A 265 11.72 3.91 14.62
CA GLN A 265 10.55 3.07 14.83
C GLN A 265 10.65 1.75 14.04
N ASN A 266 10.98 1.81 12.75
CA ASN A 266 11.05 0.62 11.90
C ASN A 266 12.17 -0.35 12.30
N ASN A 267 13.30 0.17 12.77
CA ASN A 267 14.39 -0.65 13.28
C ASN A 267 14.04 -1.20 14.67
N GLY A 268 13.53 -0.36 15.58
CA GLY A 268 13.11 -0.78 16.91
C GLY A 268 12.05 -1.89 16.87
N MET A 269 10.99 -1.72 16.08
CA MET A 269 9.96 -2.76 15.89
C MET A 269 10.53 -4.04 15.29
N PHE A 270 11.49 -3.93 14.37
CA PHE A 270 12.12 -5.12 13.79
C PHE A 270 13.02 -5.85 14.79
N LEU A 271 13.80 -5.13 15.60
CA LEU A 271 14.58 -5.72 16.69
C LEU A 271 13.65 -6.41 17.69
N ALA A 272 12.57 -5.75 18.10
CA ALA A 272 11.56 -6.32 18.98
C ALA A 272 10.88 -7.56 18.38
N LEU A 273 10.57 -7.58 17.07
CA LEU A 273 10.07 -8.77 16.39
C LEU A 273 11.09 -9.91 16.34
N ARG A 274 12.36 -9.60 16.07
CA ARG A 274 13.43 -10.61 16.03
C ARG A 274 13.58 -11.29 17.39
N TRP A 275 13.43 -10.52 18.46
CA TRP A 275 13.51 -11.01 19.83
C TRP A 275 12.24 -11.77 20.25
N LYS A 276 11.05 -11.21 20.00
CA LYS A 276 9.77 -11.79 20.43
C LYS A 276 9.27 -12.94 19.57
N TYR A 277 9.56 -12.91 18.26
CA TYR A 277 9.12 -13.91 17.28
C TYR A 277 10.29 -14.33 16.37
N PRO A 278 11.30 -15.04 16.90
CA PRO A 278 12.42 -15.53 16.11
C PRO A 278 11.94 -16.44 14.97
N TYR A 279 12.73 -16.51 13.88
CA TYR A 279 12.37 -17.36 12.75
C TYR A 279 12.53 -18.83 13.16
N ASP A 280 11.45 -19.60 12.96
CA ASP A 280 11.46 -21.04 13.18
C ASP A 280 12.51 -21.76 12.32
N ASN A 281 13.00 -22.90 12.81
CA ASN A 281 13.93 -23.78 12.11
C ASN A 281 13.35 -24.22 10.77
N ASP A 282 12.04 -24.45 10.72
CA ASP A 282 11.33 -24.83 9.51
C ASP A 282 11.43 -23.77 8.40
N HIS A 283 11.30 -22.48 8.77
CA HIS A 283 11.49 -21.38 7.83
C HIS A 283 12.92 -21.31 7.30
N ARG A 284 13.92 -21.57 8.15
CA ARG A 284 15.34 -21.57 7.74
C ARG A 284 15.63 -22.70 6.77
N ALA A 285 15.13 -23.91 7.06
CA ALA A 285 15.28 -25.08 6.21
C ALA A 285 14.65 -24.84 4.83
N PHE A 286 13.42 -24.34 4.81
CA PHE A 286 12.71 -23.96 3.59
C PHE A 286 13.48 -22.96 2.71
N GLN A 287 14.09 -21.95 3.34
CA GLN A 287 14.90 -20.96 2.62
C GLN A 287 16.20 -21.57 2.06
N ALA A 288 16.83 -22.49 2.80
CA ALA A 288 18.02 -23.21 2.34
C ALA A 288 17.69 -24.10 1.13
N GLU A 289 16.58 -24.83 1.19
CA GLU A 289 16.09 -25.67 0.09
C GLU A 289 15.81 -24.84 -1.17
N ARG A 290 15.11 -23.71 -1.04
CA ARG A 290 14.83 -22.79 -2.16
C ARG A 290 16.11 -22.25 -2.78
N ARG A 291 17.15 -21.96 -1.98
CA ARG A 291 18.45 -21.51 -2.47
C ARG A 291 19.17 -22.63 -3.24
N ALA A 292 19.15 -23.86 -2.72
CA ALA A 292 19.72 -25.03 -3.40
C ALA A 292 19.05 -25.29 -4.75
N GLN A 293 17.71 -25.34 -4.79
CA GLN A 293 16.93 -25.51 -6.03
C GLN A 293 17.20 -24.40 -7.07
N ARG A 294 17.46 -23.15 -6.62
CA ARG A 294 17.84 -22.06 -7.54
C ARG A 294 19.28 -22.22 -8.03
N ALA A 295 20.21 -22.58 -7.15
CA ALA A 295 21.61 -22.82 -7.52
C ALA A 295 21.70 -23.93 -8.57
N GLU A 296 21.00 -25.03 -8.37
CA GLU A 296 20.90 -26.15 -9.32
C GLU A 296 20.36 -25.70 -10.68
N ARG A 297 19.22 -24.97 -10.69
CA ARG A 297 18.65 -24.41 -11.93
C ARG A 297 19.62 -23.49 -12.67
N VAL A 298 20.43 -22.71 -11.95
CA VAL A 298 21.46 -21.84 -12.55
C VAL A 298 22.62 -22.66 -13.12
N VAL A 299 23.08 -23.68 -12.38
CA VAL A 299 24.14 -24.60 -12.83
C VAL A 299 23.70 -25.34 -14.08
N LEU A 300 22.49 -25.89 -14.11
CA LEU A 300 21.91 -26.56 -15.29
C LEU A 300 21.81 -25.63 -16.50
N LYS A 301 21.37 -24.38 -16.31
CA LYS A 301 21.35 -23.38 -17.38
C LYS A 301 22.75 -23.05 -17.90
N LYS A 302 23.74 -22.92 -17.00
CA LYS A 302 25.14 -22.66 -17.36
C LYS A 302 25.78 -23.85 -18.07
N SER A 303 25.56 -25.08 -17.61
CA SER A 303 26.09 -26.31 -18.22
C SER A 303 25.55 -26.50 -19.63
N ARG A 304 24.23 -26.31 -19.83
CA ARG A 304 23.57 -26.30 -21.15
C ARG A 304 24.19 -25.25 -22.08
N LYS A 305 24.38 -24.01 -21.61
CA LYS A 305 25.07 -22.95 -22.39
C LYS A 305 26.51 -23.34 -22.75
N LYS A 306 27.25 -23.97 -21.82
CA LYS A 306 28.63 -24.43 -22.05
C LYS A 306 28.68 -25.57 -23.08
N ALA A 307 27.74 -26.53 -23.03
CA ALA A 307 27.62 -27.60 -24.01
C ALA A 307 27.39 -27.06 -25.43
N LEU A 308 26.44 -26.14 -25.58
CA LEU A 308 26.17 -25.49 -26.88
C LEU A 308 27.38 -24.70 -27.39
N ARG A 309 28.11 -24.00 -26.51
CA ARG A 309 29.36 -23.31 -26.88
C ARG A 309 30.44 -24.29 -27.33
N ARG A 310 30.59 -25.45 -26.67
CA ARG A 310 31.54 -26.49 -27.07
C ARG A 310 31.23 -27.05 -28.46
N LEU A 311 29.96 -27.34 -28.74
CA LEU A 311 29.53 -27.79 -30.07
C LEU A 311 29.80 -26.74 -31.15
N ARG A 312 29.52 -25.46 -30.85
CA ARG A 312 29.86 -24.35 -31.75
C ARG A 312 31.37 -24.26 -32.00
N ASN A 313 32.20 -24.36 -30.98
CA ASN A 313 33.65 -24.30 -31.14
C ASN A 313 34.18 -25.52 -31.93
N ARG A 314 33.64 -26.73 -31.69
CA ARG A 314 33.96 -27.92 -32.48
C ARG A 314 33.58 -27.74 -33.95
N SER A 315 32.47 -27.06 -34.25
CA SER A 315 32.07 -26.80 -35.65
C SER A 315 32.98 -25.83 -36.39
N LEU A 316 33.74 -24.99 -35.67
CA LEU A 316 34.77 -24.12 -36.25
C LEU A 316 36.06 -24.90 -36.57
N ILE A 317 36.41 -25.87 -35.73
CA ILE A 317 37.64 -26.68 -35.87
C ILE A 317 37.43 -27.85 -36.86
N GLN A 318 36.21 -28.42 -36.89
CA GLN A 318 35.84 -29.58 -37.71
C GLN A 318 34.69 -29.23 -38.66
N PRO A 319 34.94 -28.41 -39.70
CA PRO A 319 33.90 -27.96 -40.63
C PRO A 319 33.23 -29.11 -41.38
N TRP A 320 33.93 -30.23 -41.62
CA TRP A 320 33.35 -31.43 -42.27
C TRP A 320 32.30 -32.16 -41.43
N LYS A 321 32.24 -31.94 -40.10
CA LYS A 321 31.21 -32.50 -39.20
C LYS A 321 30.11 -31.50 -38.83
N ILE A 322 30.01 -30.38 -39.54
CA ILE A 322 29.12 -29.28 -39.15
C ILE A 322 27.64 -29.67 -39.12
N ALA A 323 27.20 -30.55 -40.04
CA ALA A 323 25.82 -31.03 -40.09
C ALA A 323 25.46 -31.82 -38.82
N GLU A 324 26.32 -32.77 -38.44
CA GLU A 324 26.18 -33.60 -37.23
C GLU A 324 26.20 -32.74 -35.96
N LEU A 325 27.17 -31.82 -35.84
CA LEU A 325 27.29 -30.95 -34.66
C LEU A 325 26.11 -29.97 -34.51
N ARG A 326 25.55 -29.49 -35.63
CA ARG A 326 24.33 -28.67 -35.63
C ARG A 326 23.11 -29.51 -35.24
N GLN A 327 23.03 -30.76 -35.69
CA GLN A 327 21.97 -31.69 -35.29
C GLN A 327 22.02 -31.94 -33.78
N GLN A 328 23.19 -32.23 -33.20
CA GLN A 328 23.39 -32.36 -31.75
C GLN A 328 23.01 -31.09 -30.98
N ALA A 329 23.31 -29.91 -31.51
CA ALA A 329 22.90 -28.65 -30.87
C ALA A 329 21.39 -28.40 -30.95
N ARG A 330 20.73 -28.88 -32.02
CA ARG A 330 19.28 -28.81 -32.19
C ARG A 330 18.57 -29.78 -31.25
N THR A 331 19.04 -31.02 -31.12
CA THR A 331 18.44 -32.01 -30.19
C THR A 331 18.45 -31.48 -28.75
N ILE A 332 19.59 -30.98 -28.25
CA ILE A 332 19.69 -30.38 -26.91
C ILE A 332 18.70 -29.22 -26.73
N LYS A 333 18.49 -28.39 -27.76
CA LYS A 333 17.53 -27.27 -27.68
C LYS A 333 16.08 -27.76 -27.72
N ASN A 334 15.79 -28.76 -28.54
CA ASN A 334 14.46 -29.33 -28.71
C ASN A 334 14.03 -30.09 -27.46
N GLU A 335 14.89 -30.95 -26.90
CA GLU A 335 14.65 -31.65 -25.63
C GLU A 335 14.23 -30.65 -24.53
N VAL A 336 14.98 -29.55 -24.37
CA VAL A 336 14.66 -28.51 -23.38
C VAL A 336 13.36 -27.76 -23.69
N ARG A 337 13.02 -27.61 -24.97
CA ARG A 337 11.76 -26.97 -25.38
C ARG A 337 10.59 -27.91 -25.10
N GLU A 338 10.71 -29.17 -25.48
CA GLU A 338 9.74 -30.25 -25.27
C GLU A 338 9.48 -30.49 -23.78
N GLU A 339 10.53 -30.59 -22.95
CA GLU A 339 10.42 -30.67 -21.47
C GLU A 339 9.55 -29.53 -20.92
N LYS A 340 9.79 -28.30 -21.37
CA LYS A 340 9.05 -27.11 -20.90
C LYS A 340 7.63 -27.06 -21.43
N GLU A 341 7.43 -27.45 -22.69
CA GLU A 341 6.11 -27.50 -23.31
C GLU A 341 5.25 -28.57 -22.65
N ALA A 342 5.82 -29.75 -22.36
CA ALA A 342 5.18 -30.82 -21.61
C ALA A 342 4.84 -30.37 -20.17
N GLU A 343 5.77 -29.73 -19.46
CA GLU A 343 5.52 -29.22 -18.10
C GLU A 343 4.41 -28.14 -18.10
N LYS A 344 4.43 -27.23 -19.07
CA LYS A 344 3.38 -26.20 -19.24
C LYS A 344 2.02 -26.83 -19.57
N ALA A 345 1.98 -27.79 -20.48
CA ALA A 345 0.77 -28.51 -20.86
C ALA A 345 0.18 -29.25 -19.67
N ARG A 346 1.01 -29.96 -18.89
CA ARG A 346 0.62 -30.63 -17.65
C ARG A 346 0.01 -29.65 -16.65
N LYS A 347 0.71 -28.54 -16.37
CA LYS A 347 0.22 -27.50 -15.43
C LYS A 347 -1.08 -26.85 -15.92
N LYS A 348 -1.22 -26.63 -17.23
CA LYS A 348 -2.45 -26.09 -17.83
C LYS A 348 -3.63 -27.04 -17.63
N ALA A 349 -3.45 -28.32 -17.94
CA ALA A 349 -4.48 -29.34 -17.79
C ALA A 349 -4.95 -29.47 -16.33
N ILE A 350 -4.02 -29.46 -15.36
CA ILE A 350 -4.36 -29.48 -13.93
C ILE A 350 -5.13 -28.21 -13.54
N ARG A 351 -4.68 -27.03 -13.97
CA ARG A 351 -5.34 -25.75 -13.66
C ARG A 351 -6.75 -25.67 -14.23
N GLU A 352 -6.96 -26.23 -15.42
CA GLU A 352 -8.26 -26.27 -16.09
C GLU A 352 -9.25 -27.14 -15.31
N LYS A 353 -8.86 -28.38 -14.99
CA LYS A 353 -9.66 -29.28 -14.14
C LYS A 353 -9.96 -28.67 -12.77
N ARG A 354 -8.98 -28.01 -12.15
CA ARG A 354 -9.17 -27.34 -10.85
C ARG A 354 -10.13 -26.16 -10.96
N ARG A 355 -10.07 -25.39 -12.05
CA ARG A 355 -10.99 -24.27 -12.31
C ARG A 355 -12.43 -24.76 -12.51
N GLU A 356 -12.61 -25.87 -13.22
CA GLU A 356 -13.93 -26.51 -13.39
C GLU A 356 -14.50 -26.90 -12.02
N ALA A 357 -13.73 -27.61 -11.20
CA ALA A 357 -14.14 -27.97 -9.85
C ALA A 357 -14.41 -26.74 -8.94
N GLU A 358 -13.57 -25.69 -9.00
CA GLU A 358 -13.78 -24.44 -8.28
C GLU A 358 -15.07 -23.71 -8.72
N ASN A 359 -15.37 -23.70 -10.02
CA ASN A 359 -16.60 -23.12 -10.55
C ASN A 359 -17.83 -23.88 -10.05
N GLU A 360 -17.78 -25.21 -10.05
CA GLU A 360 -18.85 -26.04 -9.52
C GLU A 360 -19.07 -25.79 -8.02
N ILE A 361 -18.00 -25.73 -7.22
CA ILE A 361 -18.07 -25.37 -5.79
C ILE A 361 -18.71 -23.98 -5.61
N ASN A 362 -18.34 -23.00 -6.43
CA ASN A 362 -18.90 -21.65 -6.34
C ASN A 362 -20.37 -21.61 -6.74
N ASN A 363 -20.78 -22.38 -7.75
CA ASN A 363 -22.16 -22.51 -8.17
C ASN A 363 -23.01 -23.14 -7.06
N GLU A 364 -22.52 -24.20 -6.41
CA GLU A 364 -23.16 -24.83 -5.24
C GLU A 364 -23.29 -23.82 -4.08
N LYS A 365 -22.20 -23.12 -3.72
CA LYS A 365 -22.23 -22.07 -2.68
C LYS A 365 -23.20 -20.94 -3.00
N ASN A 366 -23.31 -20.55 -4.27
CA ASN A 366 -24.24 -19.51 -4.71
C ASN A 366 -25.70 -19.97 -4.64
N ALA A 367 -25.98 -21.21 -5.07
CA ALA A 367 -27.32 -21.81 -4.94
C ALA A 367 -27.75 -21.87 -3.47
N GLU A 368 -26.87 -22.33 -2.56
CA GLU A 368 -27.14 -22.33 -1.12
C GLU A 368 -27.39 -20.93 -0.55
N ARG A 369 -26.62 -19.92 -1.01
CA ARG A 369 -26.82 -18.53 -0.60
C ARG A 369 -28.18 -18.00 -1.05
N LEU A 370 -28.57 -18.27 -2.29
CA LEU A 370 -29.88 -17.90 -2.83
C LEU A 370 -31.00 -18.55 -2.03
N GLU A 371 -30.88 -19.84 -1.72
CA GLU A 371 -31.87 -20.57 -0.93
C GLU A 371 -32.02 -19.98 0.49
N LYS A 372 -30.90 -19.65 1.15
CA LYS A 372 -30.91 -18.98 2.46
C LYS A 372 -31.57 -17.60 2.41
N ILE A 373 -31.32 -16.82 1.36
CA ILE A 373 -31.95 -15.51 1.14
C ILE A 373 -33.45 -15.69 0.94
N THR A 374 -33.88 -16.62 0.09
CA THR A 374 -35.30 -16.93 -0.15
C THR A 374 -36.00 -17.30 1.15
N ARG A 375 -35.41 -18.21 1.95
CA ARG A 375 -35.92 -18.58 3.28
C ARG A 375 -36.03 -17.37 4.22
N HIS A 376 -35.05 -16.46 4.20
CA HIS A 376 -35.08 -15.25 5.03
C HIS A 376 -36.19 -14.27 4.59
N VAL A 377 -36.35 -14.07 3.28
CA VAL A 377 -37.39 -13.23 2.68
C VAL A 377 -38.78 -13.80 2.98
N GLU A 378 -38.98 -15.10 2.86
CA GLU A 378 -40.24 -15.75 3.23
C GLU A 378 -40.56 -15.59 4.72
N LYS A 379 -39.57 -15.77 5.59
CA LYS A 379 -39.72 -15.56 7.04
C LYS A 379 -40.09 -14.10 7.35
N TYR A 380 -39.47 -13.14 6.66
CA TYR A 380 -39.81 -11.72 6.78
C TYR A 380 -41.23 -11.41 6.28
N LYS A 381 -41.63 -11.96 5.11
CA LYS A 381 -42.99 -11.84 4.56
C LYS A 381 -44.04 -12.42 5.52
N LYS A 382 -43.80 -13.61 6.09
CA LYS A 382 -44.67 -14.24 7.10
C LYS A 382 -44.78 -13.40 8.37
N LYS A 383 -43.68 -12.86 8.90
CA LYS A 383 -43.70 -11.93 10.04
C LYS A 383 -44.49 -10.66 9.74
N LYS A 384 -44.31 -10.08 8.55
CA LYS A 384 -45.05 -8.88 8.11
C LYS A 384 -46.54 -9.17 7.96
N ALA A 385 -46.91 -10.33 7.41
CA ALA A 385 -48.31 -10.77 7.28
C ALA A 385 -48.96 -11.06 8.64
N ALA A 386 -48.25 -11.73 9.56
CA ALA A 386 -48.72 -11.97 10.92
C ALA A 386 -48.91 -10.66 11.72
N LYS A 387 -48.02 -9.67 11.52
CA LYS A 387 -48.19 -8.32 12.10
C LYS A 387 -49.36 -7.54 11.47
N LYS A 388 -49.76 -7.89 10.24
CA LYS A 388 -50.93 -7.33 9.53
C LYS A 388 -52.24 -8.08 9.84
N GLY A 389 -52.16 -9.26 10.47
CA GLY A 389 -53.29 -10.15 10.77
C GLY A 389 -53.51 -10.41 12.27
N LEU A 390 -52.83 -9.68 13.16
CA LEU A 390 -53.25 -9.51 14.55
C LEU A 390 -54.00 -8.17 14.66
N ASP A 391 -55.19 -8.22 15.25
CA ASP A 391 -56.31 -7.28 15.08
C ASP A 391 -56.05 -5.78 15.35
N PRO A 392 -56.89 -4.91 14.74
CA PRO A 392 -56.92 -3.47 14.94
C PRO A 392 -57.72 -3.14 16.21
N LYS A 393 -57.06 -2.79 17.30
CA LYS A 393 -57.65 -2.02 18.41
C LYS A 393 -56.57 -1.55 19.38
N SER A 394 -56.22 -0.28 19.22
CA SER A 394 -55.58 0.64 20.17
C SER A 394 -54.50 1.43 19.45
N ASN A 395 -54.87 2.55 18.85
CA ASN A 395 -54.62 3.83 19.46
C ASN A 395 -55.35 4.89 18.64
N ASN A 396 -56.54 5.26 19.09
CA ASN A 396 -57.17 6.50 18.66
C ASN A 396 -56.88 7.50 19.77
N GLN A 397 -55.86 8.34 19.59
CA GLN A 397 -55.82 9.73 20.05
C GLN A 397 -54.51 10.37 19.60
N GLN A 398 -54.64 11.59 19.06
CA GLN A 398 -53.61 12.51 18.55
C GLN A 398 -53.20 12.27 17.10
N GLU A 399 -53.97 12.85 16.18
CA GLU A 399 -53.53 14.04 15.41
C GLU A 399 -54.69 14.50 14.53
N GLU A 400 -55.44 15.48 15.05
CA GLU A 400 -56.28 16.35 14.26
C GLU A 400 -55.44 17.59 13.89
N GLN A 401 -55.67 18.13 12.69
CA GLN A 401 -55.01 19.27 12.02
C GLN A 401 -53.80 18.85 11.15
N THR A 402 -53.81 18.95 9.82
CA THR A 402 -54.44 19.99 8.99
C THR A 402 -54.72 19.46 7.58
N THR A 403 -55.93 19.76 7.13
CA THR A 403 -56.49 19.64 5.80
C THR A 403 -55.67 20.43 4.77
N THR A 404 -55.34 19.82 3.62
CA THR A 404 -55.44 20.54 2.32
C THR A 404 -55.75 19.53 1.21
N GLU A 405 -56.72 19.92 0.38
CA GLU A 405 -57.42 19.16 -0.65
C GLU A 405 -56.57 18.67 -1.84
N PRO A 406 -57.14 17.76 -2.67
CA PRO A 406 -56.47 17.05 -3.76
C PRO A 406 -56.71 17.66 -5.14
N GLN A 407 -55.82 17.36 -6.10
CA GLN A 407 -56.16 17.30 -7.53
C GLN A 407 -55.51 16.10 -8.21
N ASP A 408 -56.24 15.62 -9.21
CA ASP A 408 -56.33 14.28 -9.80
C ASP A 408 -55.24 13.96 -10.86
N PRO A 409 -55.25 12.72 -11.42
CA PRO A 409 -54.11 12.06 -12.08
C PRO A 409 -54.17 12.13 -13.60
N GLU A 410 -53.05 11.77 -14.26
CA GLU A 410 -52.87 11.18 -15.60
C GLU A 410 -51.36 11.29 -15.93
N GLN A 411 -50.61 10.40 -16.57
CA GLN A 411 -50.84 9.24 -17.42
C GLN A 411 -49.47 8.54 -17.60
N SER A 412 -49.48 7.19 -17.71
CA SER A 412 -48.59 6.32 -18.53
C SER A 412 -47.05 6.42 -18.34
N SER A 413 -46.23 5.38 -18.48
CA SER A 413 -46.39 4.02 -18.97
C SER A 413 -45.19 3.19 -18.49
N THR A 414 -45.50 1.93 -18.21
CA THR A 414 -44.63 0.76 -18.08
C THR A 414 -43.72 0.53 -19.29
N THR A 415 -42.54 -0.07 -19.12
CA THR A 415 -42.10 -1.36 -19.74
C THR A 415 -40.73 -1.82 -19.17
N PRO A 416 -40.45 -3.14 -19.02
CA PRO A 416 -39.30 -3.73 -18.31
C PRO A 416 -38.23 -4.32 -19.31
N PRO A 417 -37.24 -5.15 -18.89
CA PRO A 417 -35.98 -5.36 -19.60
C PRO A 417 -35.98 -6.53 -20.59
N SER A 418 -35.10 -6.50 -21.59
CA SER A 418 -34.86 -7.60 -22.54
C SER A 418 -33.40 -8.05 -22.52
N ASP A 419 -33.20 -9.31 -22.13
CA ASP A 419 -32.10 -10.16 -22.57
C ASP A 419 -32.37 -10.63 -24.00
N SER A 420 -31.33 -10.71 -24.84
CA SER A 420 -31.08 -11.87 -25.71
C SER A 420 -29.80 -11.68 -26.53
N ASP A 421 -28.98 -12.73 -26.50
CA ASP A 421 -27.86 -13.04 -27.40
C ASP A 421 -28.17 -12.77 -28.88
N ASP A 422 -27.18 -12.28 -29.63
CA ASP A 422 -26.65 -13.00 -30.80
C ASP A 422 -25.39 -12.32 -31.36
N ASN A 423 -24.37 -13.14 -31.64
CA ASN A 423 -23.21 -12.82 -32.47
C ASN A 423 -23.34 -13.71 -33.71
N PRO A 424 -23.14 -13.19 -34.94
CA PRO A 424 -21.90 -13.62 -35.61
C PRO A 424 -21.28 -12.60 -36.58
N GLN A 425 -19.96 -12.78 -36.70
CA GLN A 425 -19.13 -12.69 -37.91
C GLN A 425 -18.51 -11.36 -38.37
N ASP A 426 -17.17 -11.42 -38.42
CA ASP A 426 -16.27 -11.07 -39.53
C ASP A 426 -16.53 -9.77 -40.30
N HIS A 427 -15.57 -8.84 -40.24
CA HIS A 427 -14.86 -8.36 -41.43
C HIS A 427 -13.63 -7.51 -41.06
N HIS A 428 -12.49 -7.89 -41.63
CA HIS A 428 -11.30 -7.05 -41.82
C HIS A 428 -11.64 -5.74 -42.55
N PRO A 429 -10.82 -4.68 -42.39
CA PRO A 429 -10.09 -4.26 -43.58
C PRO A 429 -8.62 -3.86 -43.35
N GLU A 430 -7.99 -3.70 -44.51
CA GLU A 430 -6.59 -3.54 -44.87
C GLU A 430 -5.87 -2.28 -44.37
N LYS A 431 -4.55 -2.39 -44.40
CA LYS A 431 -3.57 -1.29 -44.43
C LYS A 431 -3.78 -0.36 -45.64
N PRO A 432 -3.19 0.84 -45.59
CA PRO A 432 -2.49 1.40 -46.73
C PRO A 432 -0.98 1.55 -46.46
N SER A 433 -0.21 1.34 -47.52
CA SER A 433 1.22 1.61 -47.65
C SER A 433 1.47 3.07 -48.08
N THR A 434 2.75 3.49 -47.94
CA THR A 434 3.44 4.65 -48.56
C THR A 434 2.96 6.03 -48.09
N ASP A 435 3.78 6.92 -47.54
CA ASP A 435 5.20 7.24 -47.78
C ASP A 435 6.08 7.30 -46.52
#